data_AF-A0A8I6WQC8-F1
#
_entry.id   AF-A0A8I6WQC8-F1
#
_cell.length_a   1.000
_cell.length_b   1.000
_cell.length_c   1.000
_cell.angle_alpha   90.00
_cell.angle_beta   90.00
_cell.angle_gamma   90.00
#
_symmetry.space_group_name_H-M   'P 1'
#
loop_
_entity.id
_entity.type
_entity.pdbx_description
1 polymer ?
#
loop_
_entity_poly.entity_id
_entity_poly.type
_entity_poly.pdbx_seq_one_letter_code
_entity_poly.pdbx_strand_id
1 'polypeptide(L)'
;MGLTSAQRIALTVSLFGLLAFLLGVVAENKKPPYGTPIKGKDVVICKFPSDPTVAMGSLSIVALVLAAIIGHVAIFYPYKGKSVPRGALFQSTSLSVFFVIAELVSALAFAMLLWATITEGHHRTSNVHHDMDTLCPTAKTGLFGGAAFLALDAALFWLVCQMLALNARADYLDEDEDDKGEYGQVYAADADGTKV
;
A
#
# COMPACT_ATOMS: atom_id res chain seq x y z
N MET A 1 25.57 12.69 -6.94
CA MET A 1 25.17 11.28 -6.72
C MET A 1 23.71 11.15 -7.12
N GLY A 2 23.40 10.40 -8.17
CA GLY A 2 22.01 10.20 -8.61
C GLY A 2 21.35 9.07 -7.82
N LEU A 3 20.10 9.27 -7.37
CA LEU A 3 19.32 8.19 -6.75
C LEU A 3 19.10 7.05 -7.74
N THR A 4 19.33 5.82 -7.29
CA THR A 4 18.99 4.59 -8.02
C THR A 4 17.47 4.48 -8.23
N SER A 5 17.04 3.74 -9.25
CA SER A 5 15.61 3.55 -9.53
C SER A 5 14.84 2.94 -8.35
N ALA A 6 15.47 2.02 -7.60
CA ALA A 6 14.87 1.43 -6.41
C ALA A 6 14.69 2.45 -5.27
N GLN A 7 15.69 3.30 -5.02
CA GLN A 7 15.58 4.37 -4.02
C GLN A 7 14.48 5.39 -4.37
N ARG A 8 14.31 5.71 -5.66
CA ARG A 8 13.23 6.61 -6.10
C ARG A 8 11.86 6.01 -5.81
N ILE A 9 11.67 4.72 -6.10
CA ILE A 9 10.40 4.04 -5.86
C ILE A 9 10.12 3.93 -4.35
N ALA A 10 11.12 3.55 -3.55
CA ALA A 10 11.00 3.53 -2.09
C ALA A 10 10.61 4.90 -1.52
N LEU A 11 11.23 5.98 -2.01
CA LEU A 11 10.85 7.34 -1.60
C LEU A 11 9.41 7.69 -2.00
N THR A 12 8.97 7.33 -3.21
CA THR A 12 7.58 7.58 -3.61
C THR A 12 6.57 6.81 -2.74
N VAL A 13 6.84 5.54 -2.44
CA VAL A 13 5.98 4.74 -1.56
C VAL A 13 5.95 5.33 -0.15
N SER A 14 7.11 5.75 0.39
CA SER A 14 7.16 6.39 1.70
C SER A 14 6.41 7.73 1.74
N LEU A 15 6.50 8.53 0.68
CA LEU A 15 5.81 9.81 0.56
C LEU A 15 4.29 9.60 0.53
N PHE A 16 3.79 8.71 -0.33
CA PHE A 16 2.36 8.43 -0.42
C PHE A 16 1.82 7.74 0.84
N GLY A 17 2.59 6.84 1.45
CA GLY A 17 2.23 6.21 2.73
C GLY A 17 2.12 7.22 3.88
N LEU A 18 3.09 8.12 4.00
CA LEU A 18 3.06 9.18 5.01
C LEU A 18 1.91 10.17 4.76
N LEU A 19 1.67 10.54 3.50
CA LEU A 19 0.53 11.38 3.12
C LEU A 19 -0.80 10.71 3.48
N ALA A 20 -0.97 9.42 3.19
CA ALA A 20 -2.17 8.67 3.55
C ALA A 20 -2.40 8.69 5.07
N PHE A 21 -1.34 8.45 5.85
CA PHE A 21 -1.38 8.50 7.31
C PHE A 21 -1.77 9.88 7.85
N LEU A 22 -1.06 10.93 7.43
CA LEU A 22 -1.30 12.29 7.90
C LEU A 22 -2.71 12.77 7.55
N LEU A 23 -3.16 12.52 6.32
CA LEU A 23 -4.51 12.89 5.89
C LEU A 23 -5.59 12.14 6.68
N GLY A 24 -5.37 10.85 6.98
CA GLY A 24 -6.29 10.05 7.80
C GLY A 24 -6.37 10.55 9.25
N VAL A 25 -5.22 10.89 9.87
CA VAL A 25 -5.17 11.45 11.22
C VAL A 25 -5.82 12.85 11.27
N VAL A 26 -5.58 13.69 10.27
CA VAL A 26 -6.21 15.02 10.21
C VAL A 26 -7.71 14.89 9.96
N ALA A 27 -8.16 13.91 9.15
CA ALA A 27 -9.58 13.61 8.95
C ALA A 27 -10.28 13.24 10.26
N GLU A 28 -9.63 12.42 11.10
CA GLU A 28 -10.13 12.07 12.44
C GLU A 28 -10.20 13.31 13.37
N ASN A 29 -9.14 14.10 13.44
CA ASN A 29 -9.08 15.27 14.35
C ASN A 29 -10.04 16.41 13.96
N LYS A 30 -10.31 16.57 12.67
CA LYS A 30 -11.22 17.62 12.16
C LYS A 30 -12.68 17.17 12.14
N LYS A 31 -12.96 15.92 12.50
CA LYS A 31 -14.32 15.39 12.49
C LYS A 31 -15.11 15.91 13.71
N PRO A 32 -16.31 16.48 13.53
CA PRO A 32 -17.15 16.88 14.65
C PRO A 32 -17.71 15.64 15.35
N PRO A 33 -17.85 15.65 16.69
CA PRO A 33 -18.36 14.52 17.45
C PRO A 33 -19.85 14.27 17.17
N TYR A 34 -20.64 15.31 16.91
CA TYR A 34 -22.07 15.22 16.63
C TYR A 34 -22.52 16.35 15.68
N GLY A 35 -23.55 16.07 14.86
CA GLY A 35 -24.28 17.11 14.13
C GLY A 35 -25.24 17.88 15.04
N THR A 36 -25.63 19.09 14.64
CA THR A 36 -26.65 19.87 15.37
C THR A 36 -28.05 19.53 14.84
N PRO A 37 -28.96 18.98 15.66
CA PRO A 37 -30.32 18.70 15.24
C PRO A 37 -31.15 19.99 15.23
N ILE A 38 -31.67 20.37 14.07
CA ILE A 38 -32.62 21.48 13.92
C ILE A 38 -34.01 20.86 13.80
N LYS A 39 -34.83 20.97 14.84
CA LYS A 39 -36.21 20.47 14.86
C LYS A 39 -37.11 21.40 14.05
N GLY A 40 -37.69 20.89 12.97
CA GLY A 40 -38.74 21.54 12.17
C GLY A 40 -40.12 20.98 12.52
N LYS A 41 -41.14 21.36 11.73
CA LYS A 41 -42.48 20.77 11.83
C LYS A 41 -42.45 19.35 11.22
N ASP A 42 -42.58 18.34 12.06
CA ASP A 42 -42.60 16.89 11.71
C ASP A 42 -41.31 16.33 11.05
N VAL A 43 -40.19 17.07 11.10
CA VAL A 43 -38.87 16.63 10.59
C VAL A 43 -37.73 17.17 11.44
N VAL A 44 -36.65 16.41 11.57
CA VAL A 44 -35.37 16.83 12.15
C VAL A 44 -34.34 16.95 11.02
N ILE A 45 -33.76 18.13 10.87
CA ILE A 45 -32.69 18.38 9.90
C ILE A 45 -31.35 18.38 10.64
N CYS A 46 -30.48 17.45 10.28
CA CYS A 46 -29.13 17.38 10.80
C CYS A 46 -28.21 18.38 10.08
N LYS A 47 -27.81 19.44 10.78
CA LYS A 47 -26.83 20.38 10.25
C LYS A 47 -25.44 19.98 10.72
N PHE A 48 -24.65 19.50 9.77
CA PHE A 48 -23.22 19.22 9.95
C PHE A 48 -22.40 20.45 9.54
N PRO A 49 -21.39 20.86 10.34
CA PRO A 49 -20.46 21.92 9.93
C PRO A 49 -19.74 21.55 8.63
N SER A 50 -19.27 22.55 7.88
CA SER A 50 -18.45 22.33 6.67
C SER A 50 -17.06 21.85 7.04
N ASP A 51 -16.96 20.56 7.37
CA ASP A 51 -15.70 19.90 7.70
C ASP A 51 -15.11 19.18 6.48
N PRO A 52 -13.80 19.33 6.22
CA PRO A 52 -13.12 18.70 5.09
C PRO A 52 -12.85 17.20 5.29
N THR A 53 -13.46 16.55 6.30
CA THR A 53 -13.20 15.15 6.67
C THR A 53 -13.42 14.19 5.49
N VAL A 54 -14.50 14.35 4.72
CA VAL A 54 -14.75 13.49 3.54
C VAL A 54 -13.68 13.70 2.47
N ALA A 55 -13.28 14.96 2.22
CA ALA A 55 -12.23 15.27 1.25
C ALA A 55 -10.88 14.69 1.68
N MET A 56 -10.48 14.88 2.95
CA MET A 56 -9.21 14.35 3.45
C MET A 56 -9.20 12.82 3.52
N GLY A 57 -10.33 12.20 3.89
CA GLY A 57 -10.49 10.75 3.82
C GLY A 57 -10.36 10.23 2.39
N SER A 58 -10.98 10.90 1.41
CA SER A 58 -10.86 10.52 -0.01
C SER A 58 -9.44 10.67 -0.55
N LEU A 59 -8.73 11.74 -0.17
CA LEU A 59 -7.33 11.95 -0.54
C LEU A 59 -6.41 10.90 0.10
N SER A 60 -6.69 10.50 1.36
CA SER A 60 -5.98 9.43 2.04
C SER A 60 -6.17 8.08 1.31
N ILE A 61 -7.38 7.77 0.86
CA ILE A 61 -7.67 6.58 0.03
C ILE A 61 -6.85 6.60 -1.26
N VAL A 62 -6.85 7.71 -1.99
CA VAL A 62 -6.09 7.84 -3.25
C VAL A 62 -4.59 7.65 -2.99
N ALA A 63 -4.06 8.27 -1.94
CA ALA A 63 -2.64 8.12 -1.57
C ALA A 63 -2.29 6.66 -1.20
N LEU A 64 -3.14 5.98 -0.43
CA LEU A 64 -2.97 4.56 -0.09
C LEU A 64 -2.97 3.67 -1.35
N VAL A 65 -3.92 3.88 -2.26
CA VAL A 65 -4.02 3.11 -3.51
C VAL A 65 -2.76 3.31 -4.36
N LEU A 66 -2.29 4.56 -4.49
CA LEU A 66 -1.05 4.84 -5.21
C LEU A 66 0.15 4.17 -4.55
N ALA A 67 0.27 4.22 -3.22
CA ALA A 67 1.34 3.55 -2.49
C ALA A 67 1.32 2.03 -2.70
N ALA A 68 0.14 1.40 -2.67
CA ALA A 68 -0.02 -0.03 -2.88
C ALA A 68 0.29 -0.45 -4.32
N ILE A 69 -0.21 0.29 -5.33
CA ILE A 69 0.09 0.00 -6.75
C ILE A 69 1.59 0.14 -7.01
N ILE A 70 2.20 1.23 -6.55
CA ILE A 70 3.64 1.46 -6.74
C ILE A 70 4.43 0.36 -6.02
N GLY A 71 4.08 0.03 -4.77
CA GLY A 71 4.71 -1.03 -4.00
C GLY A 71 4.63 -2.40 -4.69
N HIS A 72 3.46 -2.75 -5.21
CA HIS A 72 3.24 -3.99 -5.95
C HIS A 72 4.07 -4.04 -7.23
N VAL A 73 4.01 -2.99 -8.05
CA VAL A 73 4.77 -2.92 -9.30
C VAL A 73 6.28 -2.93 -9.04
N ALA A 74 6.74 -2.31 -7.94
CA ALA A 74 8.16 -2.27 -7.55
C ALA A 74 8.78 -3.66 -7.40
N ILE A 75 8.00 -4.63 -6.92
CA ILE A 75 8.43 -6.03 -6.70
C ILE A 75 8.63 -6.77 -8.02
N PHE A 76 7.97 -6.35 -9.10
CA PHE A 76 8.13 -6.95 -10.43
C PHE A 76 9.00 -6.11 -11.37
N TYR A 77 9.30 -4.86 -11.01
CA TYR A 77 10.06 -3.97 -11.86
C TYR A 77 11.54 -4.39 -11.96
N PRO A 78 12.10 -4.60 -13.17
CA PRO A 78 13.50 -4.97 -13.33
C PRO A 78 14.40 -3.78 -13.02
N TYR A 79 15.31 -3.95 -12.05
CA TYR A 79 16.33 -2.94 -11.77
C TYR A 79 17.59 -3.25 -12.61
N LYS A 80 18.18 -2.20 -13.21
CA LYS A 80 19.41 -2.30 -14.02
C LYS A 80 19.31 -3.23 -15.25
N GLY A 81 18.11 -3.47 -15.78
CA GLY A 81 17.91 -4.23 -17.03
C GLY A 81 18.01 -5.75 -16.92
N LYS A 82 18.27 -6.31 -15.74
CA LYS A 82 18.16 -7.75 -15.47
C LYS A 82 16.81 -8.03 -14.77
N SER A 83 15.96 -8.84 -15.38
CA SER A 83 14.68 -9.27 -14.81
C SER A 83 14.80 -10.67 -14.22
N VAL A 84 14.40 -10.84 -12.95
CA VAL A 84 14.38 -12.15 -12.30
C VAL A 84 12.99 -12.80 -12.50
N PRO A 85 12.91 -14.10 -12.87
CA PRO A 85 11.64 -14.78 -13.03
C PRO A 85 10.88 -14.86 -11.70
N ARG A 86 9.53 -14.76 -11.78
CA ARG A 86 8.66 -14.75 -10.58
C ARG A 86 8.89 -15.97 -9.67
N GLY A 87 9.20 -17.13 -10.27
CA GLY A 87 9.49 -18.36 -9.52
C GLY A 87 10.69 -18.24 -8.59
N ALA A 88 11.78 -17.61 -9.04
CA ALA A 88 12.98 -17.39 -8.23
C ALA A 88 12.74 -16.33 -7.13
N LEU A 89 11.96 -15.27 -7.45
CA LEU A 89 11.64 -14.22 -6.48
C LEU A 89 10.82 -14.77 -5.29
N PHE A 90 9.80 -15.57 -5.57
CA PHE A 90 8.91 -16.15 -4.55
C PHE A 90 9.40 -17.48 -3.96
N GLN A 91 10.57 -17.96 -4.36
CA GLN A 91 11.23 -19.09 -3.68
C GLN A 91 11.60 -18.73 -2.24
N SER A 92 11.87 -17.44 -1.96
CA SER A 92 12.04 -16.95 -0.60
C SER A 92 10.69 -16.86 0.12
N THR A 93 10.52 -17.73 1.13
CA THR A 93 9.32 -17.76 1.98
C THR A 93 9.06 -16.41 2.65
N SER A 94 10.12 -15.68 3.03
CA SER A 94 10.02 -14.35 3.64
C SER A 94 9.32 -13.34 2.72
N LEU A 95 9.75 -13.23 1.46
CA LEU A 95 9.16 -12.31 0.48
C LEU A 95 7.68 -12.63 0.27
N SER A 96 7.33 -13.90 0.09
CA SER A 96 5.95 -14.31 -0.16
C SER A 96 5.03 -13.97 1.03
N VAL A 97 5.49 -14.20 2.26
CA VAL A 97 4.70 -13.91 3.47
C VAL A 97 4.48 -12.40 3.63
N PHE A 98 5.54 -11.60 3.52
CA PHE A 98 5.42 -10.14 3.64
C PHE A 98 4.56 -9.54 2.53
N PHE A 99 4.63 -10.08 1.32
CA PHE A 99 3.80 -9.65 0.20
C PHE A 99 2.31 -9.87 0.45
N VAL A 100 1.93 -11.07 0.93
CA VAL A 100 0.54 -11.37 1.28
C VAL A 100 0.05 -10.49 2.42
N ILE A 101 0.88 -10.27 3.45
CA ILE A 101 0.54 -9.38 4.56
C ILE A 101 0.36 -7.94 4.05
N ALA A 102 1.24 -7.44 3.19
CA ALA A 102 1.13 -6.10 2.62
C ALA A 102 -0.18 -5.90 1.87
N GLU A 103 -0.58 -6.87 1.05
CA GLU A 103 -1.86 -6.86 0.32
C GLU A 103 -3.06 -6.86 1.27
N LEU A 104 -3.07 -7.77 2.26
CA LEU A 104 -4.17 -7.88 3.22
C LEU A 104 -4.32 -6.62 4.07
N VAL A 105 -3.23 -6.07 4.60
CA VAL A 105 -3.24 -4.86 5.42
C VAL A 105 -3.65 -3.65 4.57
N SER A 106 -3.18 -3.55 3.32
CA SER A 106 -3.61 -2.50 2.37
C SER A 106 -5.11 -2.57 2.10
N ALA A 107 -5.64 -3.78 1.84
CA ALA A 107 -7.06 -3.98 1.59
C ALA A 107 -7.93 -3.65 2.81
N LEU A 108 -7.49 -4.03 4.00
CA LEU A 108 -8.19 -3.69 5.25
C LEU A 108 -8.19 -2.17 5.52
N ALA A 109 -7.04 -1.51 5.34
CA ALA A 109 -6.94 -0.06 5.47
C ALA A 109 -7.88 0.65 4.48
N PHE A 110 -7.89 0.20 3.22
CA PHE A 110 -8.75 0.72 2.17
C PHE A 110 -10.23 0.53 2.51
N ALA A 111 -10.63 -0.66 2.95
CA ALA A 111 -12.00 -0.96 3.34
C ALA A 111 -12.48 -0.08 4.51
N MET A 112 -11.64 0.10 5.54
CA MET A 112 -11.98 0.96 6.68
C MET A 112 -12.09 2.44 6.29
N LEU A 113 -11.15 2.96 5.48
CA LEU A 113 -11.23 4.34 4.99
C LEU A 113 -12.46 4.56 4.10
N LEU A 114 -12.76 3.63 3.19
CA LEU A 114 -13.96 3.68 2.36
C LEU A 114 -15.23 3.65 3.20
N TRP A 115 -15.31 2.73 4.17
CA TRP A 115 -16.47 2.64 5.05
C TRP A 115 -16.70 3.94 5.80
N ALA A 116 -15.64 4.52 6.39
CA ALA A 116 -15.69 5.76 7.13
C ALA A 116 -16.11 6.96 6.25
N THR A 117 -15.52 7.08 5.05
CA THR A 117 -15.83 8.16 4.10
C THR A 117 -17.25 8.06 3.55
N ILE A 118 -17.70 6.86 3.16
CA ILE A 118 -19.06 6.63 2.64
C ILE A 118 -20.09 6.90 3.73
N THR A 119 -19.87 6.40 4.95
CA THR A 119 -20.79 6.63 6.08
C THR A 119 -20.94 8.11 6.38
N GLU A 120 -19.82 8.84 6.45
CA GLU A 120 -19.83 10.30 6.68
C GLU A 120 -20.52 11.06 5.53
N GLY A 121 -20.26 10.67 4.27
CA GLY A 121 -20.93 11.23 3.11
C GLY A 121 -22.43 10.94 3.08
N HIS A 122 -22.84 9.74 3.50
CA HIS A 122 -24.23 9.33 3.57
C HIS A 122 -25.01 10.14 4.62
N HIS A 123 -24.46 10.29 5.83
CA HIS A 123 -25.07 11.13 6.86
C HIS A 123 -25.24 12.59 6.41
N ARG A 124 -24.32 13.11 5.61
CA ARG A 124 -24.37 14.49 5.12
C ARG A 124 -25.38 14.70 3.99
N THR A 125 -25.58 13.69 3.15
CA THR A 125 -26.54 13.73 2.03
C THR A 125 -27.95 13.40 2.47
N SER A 126 -28.12 12.44 3.38
CA SER A 126 -29.39 12.08 4.01
C SER A 126 -29.58 12.81 5.33
N ASN A 127 -29.68 14.14 5.30
CA ASN A 127 -29.74 14.97 6.50
C ASN A 127 -31.16 15.21 7.04
N VAL A 128 -32.21 14.83 6.31
CA VAL A 128 -33.62 15.01 6.72
C VAL A 128 -34.16 13.70 7.27
N HIS A 129 -34.60 13.71 8.53
CA HIS A 129 -35.18 12.56 9.21
C HIS A 129 -36.61 12.90 9.66
N HIS A 130 -37.55 11.98 9.42
CA HIS A 130 -38.96 12.15 9.83
C HIS A 130 -39.22 11.77 11.30
N ASP A 131 -38.19 11.30 12.00
CA ASP A 131 -38.28 10.89 13.40
C ASP A 131 -37.75 12.02 14.31
N MET A 132 -38.58 12.43 15.27
CA MET A 132 -38.39 13.57 16.17
C MET A 132 -37.36 13.31 17.29
N ASP A 133 -36.98 12.04 17.50
CA ASP A 133 -35.96 11.60 18.46
C ASP A 133 -34.61 11.27 17.80
N THR A 134 -34.47 11.52 16.50
CA THR A 134 -33.23 11.26 15.77
C THR A 134 -32.08 12.13 16.30
N LEU A 135 -31.10 11.49 16.93
CA LEU A 135 -29.77 12.06 17.16
C LEU A 135 -29.05 12.15 15.80
N CYS A 136 -28.20 13.14 15.57
CA CYS A 136 -27.45 13.30 14.33
C CYS A 136 -26.04 12.68 14.46
N PRO A 137 -25.87 11.34 14.34
CA PRO A 137 -24.58 10.71 14.48
C PRO A 137 -23.68 11.05 13.29
N THR A 138 -22.39 11.10 13.57
CA THR A 138 -21.33 11.09 12.55
C THR A 138 -20.64 9.72 12.59
N ALA A 139 -19.73 9.44 11.65
CA ALA A 139 -19.03 8.14 11.63
C ALA A 139 -18.33 7.83 12.98
N LYS A 140 -18.16 6.55 13.33
CA LYS A 140 -17.60 6.18 14.64
C LYS A 140 -16.19 6.78 14.83
N THR A 141 -15.96 7.43 15.98
CA THR A 141 -14.65 7.97 16.34
C THR A 141 -13.61 6.86 16.42
N GLY A 142 -12.39 7.17 15.99
CA GLY A 142 -11.26 6.26 15.92
C GLY A 142 -11.20 5.42 14.65
N LEU A 143 -12.23 5.41 13.79
CA LEU A 143 -12.21 4.62 12.56
C LEU A 143 -11.27 5.20 11.50
N PHE A 144 -11.23 6.53 11.33
CA PHE A 144 -10.26 7.15 10.42
C PHE A 144 -8.85 7.03 10.98
N GLY A 145 -8.69 7.20 12.30
CA GLY A 145 -7.41 7.02 12.98
C GLY A 145 -6.85 5.59 12.82
N GLY A 146 -7.66 4.57 13.10
CA GLY A 146 -7.25 3.17 12.94
C GLY A 146 -6.90 2.80 11.50
N ALA A 147 -7.69 3.28 10.55
CA ALA A 147 -7.41 3.06 9.13
C ALA A 147 -6.13 3.77 8.67
N ALA A 148 -5.83 4.96 9.22
CA ALA A 148 -4.58 5.67 8.97
C ALA A 148 -3.36 4.87 9.45
N PHE A 149 -3.42 4.27 10.64
CA PHE A 149 -2.36 3.41 11.15
C PHE A 149 -2.16 2.16 10.28
N LEU A 150 -3.25 1.50 9.87
CA LEU A 150 -3.15 0.35 8.94
C LEU A 150 -2.55 0.77 7.58
N ALA A 151 -2.87 1.97 7.09
CA ALA A 151 -2.27 2.51 5.87
C ALA A 151 -0.74 2.75 6.02
N LEU A 152 -0.30 3.22 7.19
CA LEU A 152 1.12 3.36 7.52
C LEU A 152 1.83 2.00 7.58
N ASP A 153 1.23 1.02 8.27
CA ASP A 153 1.77 -0.33 8.37
C ASP A 153 1.85 -1.01 7.00
N ALA A 154 0.81 -0.85 6.16
CA ALA A 154 0.84 -1.31 4.77
C ALA A 154 2.03 -0.72 4.01
N ALA A 155 2.26 0.59 4.10
CA ALA A 155 3.40 1.24 3.45
C ALA A 155 4.75 0.69 3.94
N LEU A 156 4.89 0.41 5.24
CA LEU A 156 6.08 -0.22 5.81
C LEU A 156 6.29 -1.63 5.25
N PHE A 157 5.23 -2.45 5.18
CA PHE A 157 5.32 -3.77 4.59
C PHE A 157 5.69 -3.72 3.10
N TRP A 158 5.18 -2.75 2.34
CA TRP A 158 5.60 -2.53 0.94
C TRP A 158 7.08 -2.15 0.81
N LEU A 159 7.62 -1.38 1.75
CA LEU A 159 9.05 -1.05 1.78
C LEU A 159 9.92 -2.26 2.14
N VAL A 160 9.48 -3.07 3.11
CA VAL A 160 10.15 -4.33 3.47
C VAL A 160 10.14 -5.29 2.29
N CYS A 161 9.02 -5.43 1.58
CA CYS A 161 8.95 -6.26 0.38
C CYS A 161 9.91 -5.79 -0.71
N GLN A 162 10.05 -4.47 -0.91
CA GLN A 162 11.02 -3.93 -1.85
C GLN A 162 12.46 -4.25 -1.44
N MET A 163 12.79 -4.12 -0.15
CA MET A 163 14.12 -4.46 0.35
C MET A 163 14.43 -5.96 0.18
N LEU A 164 13.48 -6.84 0.54
CA LEU A 164 13.62 -8.28 0.35
C LEU A 164 13.71 -8.67 -1.13
N ALA A 165 12.95 -8.00 -2.00
CA ALA A 165 13.03 -8.22 -3.43
C ALA A 165 14.40 -7.83 -3.99
N LEU A 166 15.02 -6.77 -3.48
CA LEU A 166 16.37 -6.38 -3.87
C LEU A 166 17.41 -7.42 -3.44
N ASN A 167 17.31 -7.94 -2.21
CA ASN A 167 18.20 -8.98 -1.71
C ASN A 167 18.05 -10.29 -2.48
N ALA A 168 16.82 -10.78 -2.64
CA ALA A 168 16.56 -12.03 -3.38
C ALA A 168 17.03 -11.97 -4.85
N ARG A 169 17.02 -10.78 -5.46
CA ARG A 169 17.56 -10.59 -6.81
C ARG A 169 19.07 -10.52 -6.84
N ALA A 170 19.71 -9.97 -5.81
CA ALA A 170 21.17 -9.99 -5.71
C ALA A 170 21.64 -11.44 -5.58
N ASP A 171 21.05 -12.19 -4.64
CA ASP A 171 21.39 -13.60 -4.39
C ASP A 171 21.22 -14.45 -5.67
N TYR A 172 20.11 -14.29 -6.39
CA TYR A 172 19.87 -15.03 -7.64
C TYR A 172 20.85 -14.68 -8.77
N LEU A 173 21.23 -13.41 -8.88
CA LEU A 173 22.14 -12.96 -9.95
C LEU A 173 23.60 -13.28 -9.67
N ASP A 174 24.00 -13.31 -8.40
CA ASP A 174 25.34 -13.73 -7.99
C ASP A 174 25.50 -15.25 -8.21
N GLU A 175 24.47 -16.05 -7.91
CA GLU A 175 24.43 -17.48 -8.25
C GLU A 175 24.57 -17.73 -9.78
N ASP A 176 23.87 -16.96 -10.62
CA ASP A 176 23.94 -17.06 -12.09
C ASP A 176 25.31 -16.64 -12.68
N GLU A 177 26.05 -15.75 -12.03
CA GLU A 177 27.39 -15.31 -12.48
C GLU A 177 28.48 -16.33 -12.13
N ASP A 178 28.37 -17.01 -10.98
CA ASP A 178 29.31 -18.09 -10.59
C ASP A 178 29.06 -19.40 -11.38
N ASP A 179 27.82 -19.72 -11.75
CA ASP A 179 27.50 -20.92 -12.57
C ASP A 179 27.88 -20.75 -14.07
N LYS A 180 28.26 -19.54 -14.49
CA LYS A 180 28.90 -19.27 -15.79
C LYS A 180 30.42 -19.35 -15.75
N GLY A 181 30.97 -20.09 -14.79
CA GLY A 181 32.37 -20.50 -14.76
C GLY A 181 32.78 -21.20 -16.07
N GLU A 182 33.61 -20.50 -16.85
CA GLU A 182 34.57 -21.01 -17.84
C GLU A 182 34.16 -22.30 -18.58
N TYR A 183 33.42 -22.15 -19.68
CA TYR A 183 33.41 -23.18 -20.72
C TYR A 183 34.82 -23.26 -21.34
N GLY A 184 35.72 -23.96 -20.66
CA GLY A 184 37.03 -24.33 -21.18
C GLY A 184 36.84 -24.99 -22.53
N GLN A 185 37.41 -24.39 -23.57
CA GLN A 185 37.53 -24.99 -24.89
C GLN A 185 38.17 -26.37 -24.72
N VAL A 186 37.38 -27.44 -24.86
CA VAL A 186 37.92 -28.79 -24.97
C VAL A 186 38.57 -28.89 -26.34
N TYR A 187 39.88 -28.63 -26.40
CA TYR A 187 40.68 -28.97 -27.56
C TYR A 187 40.67 -30.49 -27.71
N ALA A 188 40.01 -30.97 -28.76
CA ALA A 188 40.14 -32.35 -29.22
C ALA A 188 41.52 -32.52 -29.86
N ALA A 189 42.52 -32.85 -29.05
CA ALA A 189 43.77 -33.42 -29.50
C ALA A 189 44.10 -34.61 -28.61
N ASP A 190 44.59 -35.67 -29.25
CA ASP A 190 45.12 -36.92 -28.68
C ASP A 190 44.12 -38.07 -28.50
N ALA A 191 43.68 -38.60 -29.64
CA ALA A 191 43.33 -40.01 -29.77
C ALA A 191 43.83 -40.56 -31.11
N ASP A 192 45.14 -40.76 -31.24
CA ASP A 192 45.65 -42.03 -31.80
C ASP A 192 47.09 -42.28 -31.36
N GLY A 193 47.24 -43.36 -30.60
CA GLY A 193 48.51 -43.87 -30.13
C GLY A 193 48.37 -45.37 -29.89
N THR A 194 48.32 -46.16 -30.97
CA THR A 194 48.47 -47.61 -30.88
C THR A 194 49.70 -48.07 -31.67
N LYS A 195 50.77 -48.37 -30.93
CA LYS A 195 51.86 -49.25 -31.38
C LYS A 195 51.84 -50.51 -30.52
N VAL A 196 51.39 -51.63 -31.08
CA VAL A 196 52.03 -52.96 -31.02
C VAL A 196 51.48 -53.82 -32.14
#